data_AF-A0A1H6B1T8-F1
#
_entry.id   AF-A0A1H6B1T8-F1
#
_cell.length_a   1.000
_cell.length_b   1.000
_cell.length_c   1.000
_cell.angle_alpha   90.00
_cell.angle_beta   90.00
_cell.angle_gamma   90.00
#
_symmetry.space_group_name_H-M   'P 1'
#
loop_
_entity.id
_entity.type
_entity.pdbx_description
1 polymer ?
#
loop_
_entity_poly.entity_id
_entity_poly.type
_entity_poly.pdbx_seq_one_letter_code
_entity_poly.pdbx_strand_id
1 'polypeptide(L)'
;MRRLLLILIGSILFTSCTDKKTEQNIELNRIMNGVLKYESKRKKLDSNYKFLVSSELDKLKIYIPSQKEILGEEPGPPPFFNRNIIRLLDLNKDNSENRKSDSLNLLIQNNYVFDSIQLEKSINKNIIVANKNEIDKRKNLYIFSNPVFYNDKFTYIETNFYDSSFGIGFGYILEKQKNGNWKVIKIENTFIT
;
A
#
# COMPACT_ATOMS: atom_id res chain seq x y z
N MET A 1 -18.29 6.06 -44.47
CA MET A 1 -18.42 4.92 -43.52
C MET A 1 -17.11 4.54 -42.83
N ARG A 2 -15.98 4.35 -43.53
CA ARG A 2 -14.68 3.98 -42.92
C ARG A 2 -14.17 4.91 -41.81
N ARG A 3 -14.37 6.24 -41.93
CA ARG A 3 -13.95 7.24 -40.92
C ARG A 3 -14.79 7.21 -39.63
N LEU A 4 -16.10 6.96 -39.72
CA LEU A 4 -16.99 6.85 -38.55
C LEU A 4 -16.70 5.59 -37.73
N LEU A 5 -16.34 4.49 -38.39
CA LEU A 5 -16.00 3.22 -37.75
C LEU A 5 -14.67 3.30 -36.98
N LEU A 6 -13.69 4.06 -37.49
CA LEU A 6 -12.43 4.33 -36.80
C LEU A 6 -12.59 5.21 -35.55
N ILE A 7 -13.50 6.20 -35.60
CA ILE A 7 -13.81 7.05 -34.44
C ILE A 7 -14.50 6.23 -33.34
N LEU A 8 -15.42 5.32 -33.71
CA LEU A 8 -16.12 4.46 -32.76
C LEU A 8 -15.18 3.46 -32.06
N ILE A 9 -14.26 2.83 -32.82
CA ILE A 9 -13.25 1.92 -32.27
C ILE A 9 -12.25 2.70 -31.38
N GLY A 10 -11.88 3.92 -31.77
CA GLY A 10 -11.04 4.80 -30.95
C GLY A 10 -11.68 5.12 -29.60
N SER A 11 -12.99 5.44 -29.56
CA SER A 11 -13.67 5.78 -28.30
C SER A 11 -13.79 4.62 -27.30
N ILE A 12 -13.88 3.37 -27.77
CA ILE A 12 -13.99 2.19 -26.88
C ILE A 12 -12.66 1.89 -26.17
N LEU A 13 -11.53 2.28 -26.76
CA LEU A 13 -10.21 2.04 -26.16
C LEU A 13 -9.85 3.05 -25.06
N PHE A 14 -10.45 4.24 -25.04
CA PHE A 14 -10.16 5.27 -24.02
C PHE A 14 -10.93 5.09 -22.71
N THR A 15 -12.07 4.38 -22.70
CA THR A 15 -12.86 4.20 -21.47
C THR A 15 -12.25 3.16 -20.52
N SER A 16 -11.61 2.12 -21.05
CA SER A 16 -11.05 1.02 -20.25
C SER A 16 -9.91 1.44 -19.29
N CYS A 17 -9.18 2.51 -19.61
CA CYS A 17 -8.06 2.97 -18.77
C CYS A 17 -8.54 3.73 -17.51
N THR A 18 -9.63 4.49 -17.64
CA THR A 18 -10.21 5.30 -16.55
C THR A 18 -10.86 4.43 -15.47
N ASP A 19 -11.54 3.36 -15.89
CA ASP A 19 -12.23 2.44 -14.98
C ASP A 19 -11.23 1.71 -14.07
N LYS A 20 -10.10 1.27 -14.62
CA LYS A 20 -9.03 0.61 -13.86
C LYS A 20 -8.43 1.52 -12.79
N LYS A 21 -8.14 2.79 -13.11
CA LYS A 21 -7.60 3.76 -12.13
C LYS A 21 -8.59 4.01 -10.99
N THR A 22 -9.88 4.08 -11.30
CA THR A 22 -10.95 4.30 -10.31
C THR A 22 -11.07 3.10 -9.38
N GLU A 23 -11.09 1.88 -9.91
CA GLU A 23 -11.14 0.64 -9.13
C GLU A 23 -9.93 0.52 -8.20
N GLN A 24 -8.73 0.77 -8.73
CA GLN A 24 -7.49 0.75 -7.96
C GLN A 24 -7.49 1.81 -6.84
N ASN A 25 -8.05 3.00 -7.07
CA ASN A 25 -8.18 4.03 -6.03
C ASN A 25 -9.17 3.62 -4.93
N ILE A 26 -10.30 3.01 -5.30
CA ILE A 26 -11.26 2.44 -4.34
C ILE A 26 -10.58 1.37 -3.48
N GLU A 27 -9.77 0.52 -4.11
CA GLU A 27 -9.06 -0.54 -3.40
C GLU A 27 -8.04 0.02 -2.41
N LEU A 28 -7.22 1.00 -2.82
CA LEU A 28 -6.31 1.72 -1.92
C LEU A 28 -7.06 2.34 -0.73
N ASN A 29 -8.18 3.00 -0.99
CA ASN A 29 -9.01 3.60 0.06
C ASN A 29 -9.50 2.56 1.07
N ARG A 30 -9.89 1.35 0.62
CA ARG A 30 -10.31 0.25 1.51
C ARG A 30 -9.15 -0.32 2.33
N ILE A 31 -7.96 -0.45 1.73
CA ILE A 31 -6.75 -0.91 2.41
C ILE A 31 -6.39 0.07 3.53
N MET A 32 -6.29 1.36 3.22
CA MET A 32 -6.01 2.42 4.20
C MET A 32 -7.04 2.43 5.32
N ASN A 33 -8.33 2.28 4.99
CA ASN A 33 -9.39 2.17 5.99
C ASN A 33 -9.17 1.00 6.95
N GLY A 34 -8.79 -0.17 6.41
CA GLY A 34 -8.47 -1.37 7.17
C GLY A 34 -7.35 -1.13 8.18
N VAL A 35 -6.27 -0.47 7.74
CA VAL A 35 -5.14 -0.09 8.61
C VAL A 35 -5.58 0.87 9.71
N LEU A 36 -6.25 1.98 9.36
CA LEU A 36 -6.63 2.99 10.35
C LEU A 36 -7.69 2.50 11.34
N LYS A 37 -8.59 1.61 10.91
CA LYS A 37 -9.54 0.93 11.80
C LYS A 37 -8.82 0.02 12.79
N TYR A 38 -7.75 -0.66 12.36
CA TYR A 38 -6.91 -1.45 13.25
C TYR A 38 -6.18 -0.54 14.25
N GLU A 39 -5.54 0.54 13.78
CA GLU A 39 -4.83 1.50 14.63
C GLU A 39 -5.75 2.18 15.65
N SER A 40 -6.97 2.58 15.24
CA SER A 40 -7.99 3.12 16.14
C SER A 40 -8.28 2.17 17.30
N LYS A 41 -8.47 0.88 17.02
CA LYS A 41 -8.70 -0.14 18.05
C LYS A 41 -7.48 -0.35 18.93
N ARG A 42 -6.29 -0.47 18.32
CA ARG A 42 -5.02 -0.69 19.02
C ARG A 42 -4.72 0.43 20.02
N LYS A 43 -4.96 1.68 19.61
CA LYS A 43 -4.74 2.89 20.40
C LYS A 43 -5.94 3.30 21.26
N LYS A 44 -7.04 2.54 21.24
CA LYS A 44 -8.31 2.84 21.94
C LYS A 44 -8.83 4.26 21.65
N LEU A 45 -8.77 4.68 20.40
CA LEU A 45 -9.24 6.01 19.97
C LEU A 45 -10.76 6.06 19.91
N ASP A 46 -11.33 7.25 20.13
CA ASP A 46 -12.76 7.49 20.00
C ASP A 46 -13.25 7.20 18.57
N SER A 47 -14.52 6.81 18.45
CA SER A 47 -15.18 6.52 17.17
C SER A 47 -15.21 7.72 16.19
N ASN A 48 -15.13 8.94 16.72
CA ASN A 48 -15.12 10.18 15.94
C ASN A 48 -13.71 10.71 15.67
N TYR A 49 -12.66 10.01 16.14
CA TYR A 49 -11.29 10.42 15.91
C TYR A 49 -11.00 10.59 14.41
N LYS A 50 -10.37 11.71 14.05
CA LYS A 50 -9.99 12.02 12.68
C LYS A 50 -8.50 11.76 12.48
N PHE A 51 -8.19 10.91 11.51
CA PHE A 51 -6.83 10.60 11.11
C PHE A 51 -6.35 11.63 10.11
N LEU A 52 -5.19 12.21 10.37
CA LEU A 52 -4.51 13.11 9.46
C LEU A 52 -3.53 12.29 8.61
N VAL A 53 -3.69 12.34 7.29
CA VAL A 53 -2.96 11.50 6.34
C VAL A 53 -2.35 12.36 5.24
N SER A 54 -1.08 12.11 4.89
CA SER A 54 -0.46 12.74 3.73
C SER A 54 -1.20 12.38 2.45
N SER A 55 -1.33 13.32 1.52
CA SER A 55 -1.83 13.02 0.18
C SER A 55 -0.84 12.17 -0.64
N GLU A 56 0.45 12.25 -0.32
CA GLU A 56 1.51 11.56 -1.06
C GLU A 56 1.74 10.17 -0.50
N LEU A 57 2.04 9.22 -1.40
CA LEU A 57 2.37 7.84 -1.05
C LEU A 57 3.87 7.59 -1.13
N ASP A 58 4.40 6.91 -0.12
CA ASP A 58 5.78 6.42 -0.15
C ASP A 58 5.91 5.27 -1.16
N LYS A 59 7.00 5.29 -1.94
CA LYS A 59 7.29 4.24 -2.92
C LYS A 59 8.09 3.12 -2.25
N LEU A 60 7.43 2.01 -1.95
CA LEU A 60 8.12 0.78 -1.57
C LEU A 60 8.84 0.20 -2.78
N LYS A 61 10.17 0.16 -2.71
CA LYS A 61 10.98 -0.58 -3.69
C LYS A 61 11.17 -1.99 -3.19
N ILE A 62 10.79 -2.97 -3.99
CA ILE A 62 11.04 -4.37 -3.70
C ILE A 62 12.33 -4.75 -4.43
N TYR A 63 13.32 -5.28 -3.70
CA TYR A 63 14.54 -5.80 -4.31
C TYR A 63 14.63 -7.32 -4.16
N ILE A 64 15.29 -7.92 -5.13
CA ILE A 64 15.59 -9.36 -5.17
C ILE A 64 17.06 -9.49 -4.79
N PRO A 65 17.40 -10.18 -3.69
CA PRO A 65 18.79 -10.44 -3.36
C PRO A 65 19.39 -11.41 -4.39
N SER A 66 20.65 -11.19 -4.73
CA SER A 66 21.46 -12.11 -5.51
C SER A 66 21.77 -13.40 -4.74
N GLN A 67 22.21 -14.43 -5.46
CA GLN A 67 22.63 -15.68 -4.82
C GLN A 67 23.76 -15.45 -3.81
N LYS A 68 24.69 -14.54 -4.10
CA LYS A 68 25.80 -14.21 -3.21
C LYS A 68 25.34 -13.54 -1.92
N GLU A 69 24.37 -12.61 -2.00
CA GLU A 69 23.76 -11.99 -0.82
C GLU A 69 23.04 -13.03 0.05
N ILE A 70 22.32 -13.99 -0.58
CA ILE A 70 21.65 -15.08 0.14
C ILE A 70 22.66 -15.98 0.87
N LEU A 71 23.83 -16.21 0.26
CA LEU A 71 24.91 -17.00 0.85
C LEU A 71 25.76 -16.21 1.87
N GLY A 72 25.51 -14.91 2.04
CA GLY A 72 26.26 -14.04 2.96
C GLY A 72 27.63 -13.60 2.44
N GLU A 73 27.90 -13.80 1.14
CA GLU A 73 29.16 -13.40 0.51
C GLU A 73 29.21 -11.89 0.22
N GLU A 74 28.05 -11.26 0.05
CA GLU A 74 27.91 -9.83 -0.20
C GLU A 74 26.84 -9.23 0.72
N PRO A 75 27.05 -8.02 1.26
CA PRO A 75 26.05 -7.35 2.07
C PRO A 75 24.89 -6.88 1.20
N GLY A 76 23.66 -6.99 1.73
CA GLY A 76 22.48 -6.46 1.06
C GLY A 76 22.42 -4.94 1.07
N PRO A 77 21.57 -4.33 0.22
CA PRO A 77 21.36 -2.90 0.20
C PRO A 77 20.79 -2.41 1.55
N PRO A 78 21.02 -1.13 1.92
CA PRO A 78 20.48 -0.57 3.14
C PRO A 78 18.95 -0.77 3.23
N PRO A 79 18.43 -1.19 4.40
CA PRO A 79 17.03 -1.58 4.55
C PRO A 79 16.06 -0.41 4.38
N PHE A 80 16.55 0.84 4.47
CA PHE A 80 15.74 2.05 4.40
C PHE A 80 15.09 2.26 3.03
N PHE A 81 15.77 1.89 1.94
CA PHE A 81 15.27 2.19 0.59
C PHE A 81 14.57 1.03 -0.09
N ASN A 82 14.80 -0.20 0.37
CA ASN A 82 14.31 -1.39 -0.32
C ASN A 82 13.82 -2.45 0.66
N ARG A 83 12.75 -3.15 0.29
CA ARG A 83 12.24 -4.33 0.98
C ARG A 83 12.68 -5.58 0.25
N ASN A 84 13.32 -6.47 1.00
CA ASN A 84 13.77 -7.75 0.49
C ASN A 84 12.54 -8.63 0.20
N ILE A 85 12.40 -9.08 -1.04
CA ILE A 85 11.28 -9.93 -1.46
C ILE A 85 11.19 -11.23 -0.63
N ILE A 86 12.32 -11.81 -0.23
CA ILE A 86 12.37 -13.01 0.62
C ILE A 86 11.69 -12.73 1.96
N ARG A 87 12.01 -11.59 2.58
CA ARG A 87 11.39 -11.17 3.84
C ARG A 87 9.88 -10.99 3.67
N LEU A 88 9.42 -10.35 2.61
CA LEU A 88 7.99 -10.18 2.34
C LEU A 88 7.29 -11.54 2.19
N LEU A 89 7.89 -12.48 1.45
CA LEU A 89 7.35 -13.83 1.30
C LEU A 89 7.28 -14.59 2.63
N ASP A 90 8.32 -14.48 3.46
CA ASP A 90 8.36 -15.13 4.78
C ASP A 90 7.34 -14.52 5.76
N LEU A 91 6.97 -13.25 5.55
CA LEU A 91 5.95 -12.58 6.37
C LEU A 91 4.57 -13.18 6.16
N ASN A 92 4.26 -13.67 4.96
CA ASN A 92 2.96 -14.25 4.60
C ASN A 92 2.76 -15.68 5.16
N LYS A 93 3.81 -16.34 5.71
CA LYS A 93 3.77 -17.68 6.36
C LYS A 93 2.93 -18.76 5.63
N ASP A 94 2.73 -18.61 4.33
CA ASP A 94 1.84 -19.47 3.58
C ASP A 94 2.57 -20.76 3.15
N ASN A 95 1.83 -21.81 2.85
CA ASN A 95 2.42 -23.08 2.39
C ASN A 95 3.32 -22.86 1.16
N SER A 96 4.38 -23.66 1.03
CA SER A 96 5.39 -23.52 -0.04
C SER A 96 4.82 -23.45 -1.47
N GLU A 97 3.61 -23.96 -1.70
CA GLU A 97 2.88 -23.91 -2.97
C GLU A 97 2.47 -22.48 -3.37
N ASN A 98 2.09 -21.61 -2.42
CA ASN A 98 1.69 -20.23 -2.72
C ASN A 98 2.89 -19.30 -2.92
N ARG A 99 4.05 -19.67 -2.38
CA ARG A 99 5.27 -18.84 -2.40
C ARG A 99 5.75 -18.50 -3.82
N LYS A 100 5.59 -19.42 -4.78
CA LYS A 100 5.94 -19.17 -6.20
C LYS A 100 5.02 -18.14 -6.85
N SER A 101 3.72 -18.26 -6.64
CA SER A 101 2.71 -17.33 -7.16
C SER A 101 2.90 -15.94 -6.56
N ASP A 102 3.07 -15.87 -5.23
CA ASP A 102 3.32 -14.64 -4.51
C ASP A 102 4.61 -13.96 -5.00
N SER A 103 5.69 -14.73 -5.24
CA SER A 103 6.94 -14.19 -5.78
C SER A 103 6.72 -13.50 -7.12
N LEU A 104 5.99 -14.13 -8.04
CA LEU A 104 5.69 -13.55 -9.34
C LEU A 104 4.85 -12.27 -9.21
N ASN A 105 3.81 -12.30 -8.38
CA ASN A 105 2.95 -11.13 -8.17
C ASN A 105 3.72 -9.95 -7.57
N LEU A 106 4.62 -10.21 -6.61
CA LEU A 106 5.49 -9.19 -6.02
C LEU A 106 6.45 -8.56 -7.05
N LEU A 107 6.95 -9.35 -8.00
CA LEU A 107 7.85 -8.88 -9.05
C LEU A 107 7.14 -8.05 -10.13
N ILE A 108 5.87 -8.31 -10.38
CA ILE A 108 5.05 -7.61 -11.39
C ILE A 108 4.60 -6.21 -10.88
N GLN A 109 4.80 -5.90 -9.61
CA GLN A 109 4.25 -4.72 -8.92
C GLN A 109 4.78 -3.34 -9.33
N ASN A 110 5.62 -3.22 -10.36
CA ASN A 110 6.07 -1.92 -10.87
C ASN A 110 4.96 -1.05 -11.51
N ASN A 111 3.73 -1.57 -11.61
CA ASN A 111 2.61 -0.93 -12.31
C ASN A 111 1.60 -0.21 -11.40
N TYR A 112 1.66 -0.39 -10.07
CA TYR A 112 0.80 0.35 -9.13
C TYR A 112 1.42 1.74 -8.87
N VAL A 113 1.19 2.67 -9.80
CA VAL A 113 1.76 4.02 -9.74
C VAL A 113 0.70 5.00 -9.28
N PHE A 114 0.34 4.95 -7.99
CA PHE A 114 -0.28 6.11 -7.36
C PHE A 114 0.82 6.94 -6.73
N ASP A 115 1.00 8.15 -7.25
CA ASP A 115 1.83 9.16 -6.59
C ASP A 115 1.05 9.85 -5.47
N SER A 116 -0.29 9.81 -5.51
CA SER A 116 -1.15 10.47 -4.53
C SER A 116 -2.46 9.72 -4.28
N ILE A 117 -2.99 9.90 -3.07
CA ILE A 117 -4.28 9.38 -2.62
C ILE A 117 -5.41 10.31 -3.08
N GLN A 118 -6.43 9.76 -3.76
CA GLN A 118 -7.71 10.42 -3.96
C GLN A 118 -8.73 9.84 -2.97
N LEU A 119 -9.00 10.55 -1.88
CA LEU A 119 -9.87 10.04 -0.82
C LEU A 119 -11.33 9.92 -1.25
N GLU A 120 -11.86 8.71 -1.10
CA GLU A 120 -13.28 8.41 -1.26
C GLU A 120 -14.00 8.56 0.09
N LYS A 121 -14.68 9.70 0.30
CA LYS A 121 -15.36 10.02 1.57
C LYS A 121 -16.41 8.98 1.99
N SER A 122 -17.00 8.26 1.04
CA SER A 122 -17.95 7.18 1.31
C SER A 122 -17.31 6.01 2.08
N ILE A 123 -16.03 5.74 1.83
CA ILE A 123 -15.22 4.71 2.48
C ILE A 123 -14.51 5.29 3.70
N ASN A 124 -13.93 6.49 3.56
CA ASN A 124 -12.98 7.09 4.48
C ASN A 124 -13.52 8.33 5.21
N LYS A 125 -14.62 8.16 5.94
CA LYS A 125 -15.31 9.25 6.67
C LYS A 125 -14.48 9.92 7.77
N ASN A 126 -13.46 9.24 8.26
CA ASN A 126 -12.62 9.67 9.38
C ASN A 126 -11.19 10.03 8.97
N ILE A 127 -10.92 10.17 7.67
CA ILE A 127 -9.61 10.58 7.15
C ILE A 127 -9.68 12.04 6.68
N ILE A 128 -8.68 12.82 7.08
CA ILE A 128 -8.44 14.19 6.62
C ILE A 128 -7.10 14.18 5.88
N VAL A 129 -7.08 14.73 4.66
CA VAL A 129 -5.83 14.94 3.92
C VAL A 129 -5.10 16.13 4.53
N ALA A 130 -3.84 15.92 4.89
CA ALA A 130 -2.98 16.95 5.45
C ALA A 130 -2.65 18.01 4.41
N ASN A 131 -2.70 19.28 4.81
CA ASN A 131 -2.14 20.37 4.02
C ASN A 131 -0.62 20.46 4.20
N LYS A 132 0.05 21.30 3.38
CA LYS A 132 1.51 21.46 3.42
C LYS A 132 2.05 21.81 4.82
N ASN A 133 1.41 22.73 5.54
CA ASN A 133 1.86 23.13 6.88
C ASN A 133 1.73 21.98 7.90
N GLU A 134 0.72 21.13 7.76
CA GLU A 134 0.53 19.95 8.59
C GLU A 134 1.58 18.87 8.29
N ILE A 135 1.90 18.68 7.01
CA ILE A 135 2.97 17.79 6.55
C ILE A 135 4.32 18.25 7.10
N ASP A 136 4.64 19.54 7.00
CA ASP A 136 5.91 20.11 7.48
C ASP A 136 6.06 19.98 9.00
N LYS A 137 4.95 20.10 9.75
CA LYS A 137 4.94 19.92 11.21
C LYS A 137 5.03 18.46 11.65
N ARG A 138 4.65 17.52 10.79
CA ARG A 138 4.64 16.06 11.05
C ARG A 138 3.94 15.67 12.36
N LYS A 139 2.89 16.38 12.77
CA LYS A 139 2.22 16.10 14.05
C LYS A 139 0.98 15.24 13.84
N ASN A 140 0.94 14.08 14.47
CA ASN A 140 -0.13 13.07 14.33
C ASN A 140 -0.42 12.68 12.87
N LEU A 141 0.63 12.67 12.04
CA LEU A 141 0.53 12.47 10.60
C LEU A 141 0.82 11.01 10.25
N TYR A 142 -0.02 10.41 9.42
CA TYR A 142 0.26 9.13 8.76
C TYR A 142 0.71 9.38 7.33
N ILE A 143 1.79 8.74 6.92
CA ILE A 143 2.20 8.63 5.53
C ILE A 143 2.11 7.16 5.16
N PHE A 144 1.37 6.84 4.11
CA PHE A 144 1.18 5.47 3.64
C PHE A 144 2.11 5.18 2.48
N SER A 145 2.57 3.95 2.37
CA SER A 145 3.19 3.49 1.14
C SER A 145 2.17 3.05 0.10
N ASN A 146 2.65 2.82 -1.12
CA ASN A 146 1.93 1.99 -2.07
C ASN A 146 1.74 0.56 -1.50
N PRO A 147 0.57 -0.06 -1.70
CA PRO A 147 0.33 -1.44 -1.30
C PRO A 147 1.07 -2.41 -2.21
N VAL A 148 1.53 -3.51 -1.62
CA VAL A 148 2.25 -4.60 -2.24
C VAL A 148 1.39 -5.86 -2.16
N PHE A 149 0.76 -6.23 -3.28
CA PHE A 149 -0.13 -7.39 -3.30
C PHE A 149 0.65 -8.69 -3.51
N TYR A 150 0.48 -9.63 -2.58
CA TYR A 150 0.93 -11.01 -2.76
C TYR A 150 0.01 -11.73 -3.76
N ASN A 151 -1.28 -11.48 -3.66
CA ASN A 151 -2.34 -12.00 -4.53
C ASN A 151 -3.64 -11.22 -4.26
N ASP A 152 -4.78 -11.66 -4.81
CA ASP A 152 -6.08 -10.99 -4.63
C ASP A 152 -6.63 -11.05 -3.19
N LYS A 153 -6.04 -11.89 -2.33
CA LYS A 153 -6.47 -12.09 -0.94
C LYS A 153 -5.57 -11.40 0.06
N PHE A 154 -4.28 -11.24 -0.23
CA PHE A 154 -3.31 -10.71 0.71
C PHE A 154 -2.52 -9.53 0.14
N THR A 155 -2.35 -8.50 0.96
CA THR A 155 -1.54 -7.33 0.62
C THR A 155 -0.70 -6.89 1.81
N TYR A 156 0.43 -6.26 1.52
CA TYR A 156 1.33 -5.62 2.45
C TYR A 156 1.33 -4.11 2.22
N ILE A 157 1.34 -3.32 3.29
CA ILE A 157 1.47 -1.87 3.20
C ILE A 157 2.23 -1.36 4.41
N GLU A 158 2.97 -0.27 4.25
CA GLU A 158 3.66 0.39 5.33
C GLU A 158 3.06 1.74 5.67
N THR A 159 3.24 2.14 6.93
CA THR A 159 2.93 3.49 7.38
C THR A 159 4.07 4.06 8.18
N ASN A 160 4.42 5.31 7.89
CA ASN A 160 5.18 6.17 8.79
C ASN A 160 4.19 7.00 9.61
N PHE A 161 4.11 6.75 10.91
CA PHE A 161 3.31 7.55 11.83
C PHE A 161 4.20 8.50 12.61
N TYR A 162 3.93 9.79 12.51
CA TYR A 162 4.62 10.83 13.26
C TYR A 162 3.70 11.35 14.37
N ASP A 163 4.06 11.15 15.64
CA ASP A 163 3.35 11.76 16.77
C ASP A 163 3.75 13.24 16.96
N SER A 164 4.96 13.56 16.52
CA SER A 164 5.69 14.81 16.66
C SER A 164 6.83 14.82 15.61
N SER A 165 7.98 15.43 15.91
CA SER A 165 9.17 15.34 15.03
C SER A 165 9.69 13.91 14.85
N PHE A 166 9.34 12.99 15.77
CA PHE A 166 9.72 11.59 15.70
C PHE A 166 8.66 10.77 14.98
N GLY A 167 9.11 9.89 14.09
CA GLY A 167 8.24 8.93 13.42
C GLY A 167 8.46 7.50 13.90
N ILE A 168 7.49 6.65 13.61
CA ILE A 168 7.55 5.21 13.85
C ILE A 168 7.01 4.52 12.59
N GLY A 169 7.78 3.57 12.05
CA GLY A 169 7.40 2.76 10.92
C GLY A 169 6.68 1.48 11.34
N PHE A 170 5.59 1.15 10.65
CA PHE A 170 4.89 -0.12 10.79
C PHE A 170 4.60 -0.73 9.42
N GLY A 171 4.79 -2.03 9.30
CA GLY A 171 4.33 -2.85 8.17
C GLY A 171 3.11 -3.67 8.55
N TYR A 172 2.11 -3.71 7.67
CA TYR A 172 0.85 -4.40 7.90
C TYR A 172 0.62 -5.42 6.80
N ILE A 173 0.25 -6.64 7.19
CA ILE A 173 -0.33 -7.62 6.28
C ILE A 173 -1.84 -7.60 6.47
N LEU A 174 -2.55 -7.47 5.36
CA LEU A 174 -4.00 -7.44 5.33
C LEU A 174 -4.55 -8.60 4.51
N GLU A 175 -5.67 -9.14 4.97
CA GLU A 175 -6.48 -10.13 4.27
C GLU A 175 -7.80 -9.52 3.78
N LYS A 176 -8.13 -9.75 2.51
CA LYS A 176 -9.37 -9.32 1.89
C LYS A 176 -10.53 -10.15 2.41
N GLN A 177 -11.52 -9.48 2.97
CA GLN A 177 -12.72 -10.09 3.52
C GLN A 177 -13.78 -10.31 2.42
N LYS A 178 -14.75 -11.20 2.64
CA LYS A 178 -15.81 -11.52 1.68
C LYS A 178 -16.63 -10.29 1.21
N ASN A 179 -16.72 -9.25 2.03
CA ASN A 179 -17.40 -8.00 1.70
C ASN A 179 -16.51 -6.99 0.95
N GLY A 180 -15.30 -7.37 0.55
CA GLY A 180 -14.33 -6.53 -0.15
C GLY A 180 -13.51 -5.60 0.75
N ASN A 181 -13.77 -5.55 2.06
CA ASN A 181 -12.95 -4.77 2.99
C ASN A 181 -11.65 -5.51 3.36
N TRP A 182 -10.65 -4.78 3.79
CA TRP A 182 -9.37 -5.35 4.22
C TRP A 182 -9.25 -5.36 5.75
N LYS A 183 -8.70 -6.45 6.29
CA LYS A 183 -8.48 -6.63 7.72
C LYS A 183 -6.99 -6.89 7.98
N VAL A 184 -6.39 -6.12 8.88
CA VAL A 184 -5.03 -6.38 9.35
C VAL A 184 -5.00 -7.72 10.11
N ILE A 185 -4.12 -8.63 9.66
CA ILE A 185 -3.88 -9.93 10.30
C ILE A 185 -2.53 -10.00 10.99
N LYS A 186 -1.58 -9.16 10.59
CA LYS A 186 -0.23 -9.10 11.18
C LYS A 186 0.33 -7.68 11.09
N ILE A 187 1.10 -7.30 12.10
CA ILE A 187 1.87 -6.06 12.17
C ILE A 187 3.34 -6.40 12.45
N GLU A 188 4.25 -5.64 11.86
CA GLU A 188 5.68 -5.65 12.17
C GLU A 188 6.21 -4.23 12.33
N ASN A 189 7.25 -4.07 13.14
CA ASN A 189 7.97 -2.81 13.21
C ASN A 189 8.83 -2.67 11.95
N THR A 190 8.78 -1.50 11.31
CA THR A 190 9.63 -1.16 10.17
C THR A 190 10.45 0.09 10.47
N PHE A 191 11.47 0.32 9.66
CA PHE A 191 12.19 1.59 9.71
C PHE A 191 11.38 2.63 8.93
N ILE A 192 11.42 3.88 9.40
CA ILE A 192 10.92 4.99 8.60
C ILE A 192 11.75 5.05 7.32
N THR A 193 11.06 5.07 6.19
CA THR A 193 11.65 5.24 4.85
C THR A 193 11.51 6.66 4.36
#